data_AF-A0A7V3YCE9-F1
#
_entry.id   AF-A0A7V3YCE9-F1
#
_cell.length_a   1.000
_cell.length_b   1.000
_cell.length_c   1.000
_cell.angle_alpha   90.00
_cell.angle_beta   90.00
_cell.angle_gamma   90.00
#
_symmetry.space_group_name_H-M   'P 1'
#
loop_
_entity.id
_entity.type
_entity.pdbx_description
1 polymer ?
#
loop_
_entity_poly.entity_id
_entity_poly.type
_entity_poly.pdbx_seq_one_letter_code
_entity_poly.pdbx_strand_id
1 'polypeptide(L)'
;GNGKNGNGKNGNGFKDCEGLSGILVEIKKDDEVFRRVTNEKGEFAFEELRPGKWTVKLYPQNLPEHHRFEKETFEIELRPGERFTQKIYVFPKKRRIQILEEGGTLIEEKAR
;
A
#
# COMPACT_ATOMS: atom_id res chain seq x y z
N GLY A 1 17.84 -42.04 17.95
CA GLY A 1 16.59 -41.70 17.26
C GLY A 1 15.64 -41.05 18.23
N ASN A 2 14.80 -40.15 17.73
CA ASN A 2 13.73 -39.38 18.39
C ASN A 2 14.10 -38.06 19.08
N GLY A 3 13.33 -37.03 18.72
CA GLY A 3 13.30 -35.73 19.40
C GLY A 3 13.09 -34.53 18.47
N LYS A 4 12.05 -34.51 17.62
CA LYS A 4 11.62 -33.28 16.94
C LYS A 4 10.99 -32.35 17.99
N ASN A 5 11.73 -31.30 18.40
CA ASN A 5 11.15 -30.18 19.14
C ASN A 5 10.69 -29.11 18.13
N GLY A 6 9.38 -29.06 17.91
CA GLY A 6 8.74 -28.00 17.13
C GLY A 6 8.75 -26.71 17.93
N ASN A 7 9.55 -25.74 17.50
CA ASN A 7 9.55 -24.41 18.08
C ASN A 7 8.51 -23.56 17.32
N GLY A 8 7.41 -23.25 18.02
CA GLY A 8 6.35 -22.38 17.52
C GLY A 8 6.87 -20.98 17.26
N LYS A 9 6.92 -20.60 15.98
CA LYS A 9 7.11 -19.20 15.59
C LYS A 9 5.74 -18.52 15.57
N ASN A 10 5.37 -17.96 16.71
CA ASN A 10 4.46 -16.81 16.78
C ASN A 10 5.17 -15.61 16.13
N GLY A 11 5.24 -15.59 14.80
CA GLY A 11 5.71 -14.44 14.05
C GLY A 11 4.51 -13.62 13.65
N ASN A 12 4.35 -12.42 14.22
CA ASN A 12 3.49 -11.40 13.64
C ASN A 12 3.82 -11.31 12.15
N GLY A 13 2.88 -11.72 11.30
CA GLY A 13 3.04 -11.95 9.87
C GLY A 13 3.16 -10.66 9.04
N PHE A 14 4.07 -9.77 9.41
CA PHE A 14 4.59 -8.76 8.51
C PHE A 14 5.84 -9.37 7.89
N LYS A 15 5.66 -10.12 6.81
CA LYS A 15 6.77 -10.45 5.93
C LYS A 15 7.20 -9.10 5.37
N ASP A 16 8.41 -8.66 5.71
CA ASP A 16 9.02 -7.49 5.07
C ASP A 16 8.96 -7.75 3.57
N CYS A 17 8.06 -7.05 2.87
CA CYS A 17 7.99 -7.14 1.43
C CYS A 17 9.31 -6.58 0.92
N GLU A 18 10.19 -7.44 0.39
CA GLU A 18 11.20 -7.02 -0.58
C GLU A 18 10.47 -6.11 -1.58
N GLY A 19 10.94 -4.87 -1.75
CA GLY A 19 10.08 -3.74 -2.11
C GLY A 19 9.17 -3.93 -3.32
N LEU A 20 8.08 -3.16 -3.35
CA LEU A 20 6.98 -3.39 -4.29
C LEU A 20 7.30 -2.91 -5.69
N SER A 21 7.52 -3.85 -6.61
CA SER A 21 7.71 -3.58 -8.03
C SER A 21 6.40 -3.30 -8.76
N GLY A 22 6.50 -2.63 -9.90
CA GLY A 22 5.34 -2.42 -10.77
C GLY A 22 4.40 -1.29 -10.31
N ILE A 23 4.68 -0.58 -9.24
CA ILE A 23 3.85 0.54 -8.78
C ILE A 23 4.05 1.74 -9.70
N LEU A 24 2.98 2.23 -10.30
CA LEU A 24 2.99 3.48 -11.08
C LEU A 24 3.01 4.67 -10.12
N VAL A 25 4.03 5.50 -10.26
CA VAL A 25 4.21 6.77 -9.56
C VAL A 25 4.17 7.90 -10.58
N GLU A 26 3.37 8.91 -10.29
CA GLU A 26 3.25 10.15 -11.05
C GLU A 26 3.70 11.32 -10.21
N ILE A 27 4.42 12.26 -10.81
CA ILE A 27 4.74 13.54 -10.20
C ILE A 27 4.32 14.66 -11.16
N LYS A 28 3.60 15.65 -10.63
CA LYS A 28 2.99 16.74 -11.40
C LYS A 28 3.27 18.10 -10.78
N LYS A 29 3.55 19.08 -11.63
CA LYS A 29 3.60 20.51 -11.30
C LYS A 29 3.10 21.29 -12.52
N ASP A 30 2.04 22.09 -12.35
CA ASP A 30 1.41 22.83 -13.44
C ASP A 30 1.05 21.89 -14.62
N ASP A 31 1.63 22.10 -15.81
CA ASP A 31 1.47 21.25 -17.00
C ASP A 31 2.55 20.16 -17.12
N GLU A 32 3.55 20.14 -16.23
CA GLU A 32 4.59 19.11 -16.21
C GLU A 32 4.07 17.84 -15.52
N VAL A 33 4.17 16.71 -16.20
CA VAL A 33 3.80 15.41 -15.66
C VAL A 33 4.87 14.40 -16.03
N PHE A 34 5.42 13.74 -15.02
CA PHE A 34 6.34 12.61 -15.20
C PHE A 34 5.77 11.37 -14.54
N ARG A 35 6.03 10.21 -15.17
CA ARG A 35 5.60 8.91 -14.67
C ARG A 35 6.76 7.92 -14.64
N ARG A 36 6.81 7.13 -13.58
CA ARG A 36 7.78 6.05 -13.38
C ARG A 36 7.10 4.84 -12.76
N VAL A 37 7.66 3.68 -13.03
CA VAL A 37 7.24 2.41 -12.42
C VAL A 37 8.35 1.94 -11.50
N THR A 38 8.01 1.47 -10.30
CA THR A 38 9.00 0.94 -9.35
C THR A 38 9.69 -0.31 -9.88
N ASN A 39 10.99 -0.42 -9.63
CA ASN A 39 11.80 -1.59 -10.01
C ASN A 39 11.53 -2.81 -9.09
N GLU A 40 12.21 -3.92 -9.32
CA GLU A 40 12.10 -5.15 -8.53
C GLU A 40 12.36 -4.99 -7.02
N LYS A 41 13.05 -3.92 -6.62
CA LYS A 41 13.33 -3.57 -5.23
C LYS A 41 12.35 -2.53 -4.65
N GLY A 42 11.35 -2.11 -5.42
CA GLY A 42 10.42 -1.05 -5.05
C GLY A 42 10.97 0.37 -5.14
N GLU A 43 12.12 0.56 -5.78
CA GLU A 43 12.78 1.86 -5.93
C GLU A 43 12.32 2.57 -7.21
N PHE A 44 12.28 3.89 -7.15
CA PHE A 44 12.05 4.77 -8.29
C PHE A 44 12.77 6.11 -8.06
N ALA A 45 13.09 6.81 -9.16
CA ALA A 45 13.67 8.14 -9.11
C ALA A 45 13.14 9.02 -10.25
N PHE A 46 12.95 10.29 -9.93
CA PHE A 46 12.74 11.35 -10.91
C PHE A 46 13.96 12.27 -10.86
N GLU A 47 14.59 12.48 -12.01
CA GLU A 47 15.77 13.32 -12.16
C GLU A 47 15.40 14.60 -12.91
N GLU A 48 16.23 15.64 -12.77
CA GLU A 48 16.09 16.91 -13.51
C GLU A 48 14.75 17.64 -13.28
N LEU A 49 14.13 17.45 -12.10
CA LEU A 49 12.93 18.18 -11.71
C LEU A 49 13.26 19.65 -11.44
N ARG A 50 12.41 20.54 -11.97
CA ARG A 50 12.51 21.98 -11.68
C ARG A 50 12.17 22.27 -10.22
N PRO A 51 12.78 23.31 -9.61
CA PRO A 51 12.41 23.77 -8.28
C PRO A 51 10.93 24.17 -8.20
N GLY A 52 10.36 24.01 -7.01
CA GLY A 52 8.97 24.36 -6.72
C GLY A 52 8.18 23.21 -6.10
N LYS A 53 6.86 23.40 -6.03
CA LYS A 53 5.93 22.45 -5.42
C LYS A 53 5.48 21.42 -6.44
N TRP A 54 5.60 20.16 -6.06
CA TRP A 54 5.19 19.00 -6.86
C TRP A 54 4.18 18.17 -6.09
N THR A 55 3.16 17.69 -6.79
CA THR A 55 2.23 16.69 -6.29
C THR A 55 2.67 15.31 -6.77
N VAL A 56 2.94 14.40 -5.85
CA VAL A 56 3.26 12.99 -6.12
C VAL A 56 1.99 12.17 -5.89
N LYS A 57 1.70 11.25 -6.81
CA LYS A 57 0.58 10.31 -6.73
C LYS A 57 1.04 8.87 -7.01
N LEU A 58 0.65 7.94 -6.15
CA LEU A 58 0.86 6.50 -6.32
C LEU A 58 -0.45 5.83 -6.74
N TYR A 59 -0.37 4.97 -7.75
CA TYR A 59 -1.53 4.24 -8.25
C TYR A 59 -1.59 2.83 -7.62
N PRO A 60 -2.71 2.43 -6.99
CA PRO A 60 -2.81 1.18 -6.23
C PRO A 60 -3.02 -0.07 -7.09
N GLN A 61 -3.00 0.05 -8.42
CA GLN A 61 -3.38 -1.03 -9.35
C GLN A 61 -2.52 -2.29 -9.20
N ASN A 62 -1.23 -2.13 -8.87
CA ASN A 62 -0.29 -3.23 -8.69
C ASN A 62 0.06 -3.49 -7.21
N LEU A 63 -0.79 -3.04 -6.28
CA LEU A 63 -0.65 -3.41 -4.89
C LEU A 63 -1.12 -4.85 -4.66
N PRO A 64 -0.51 -5.58 -3.70
CA PRO A 64 -1.05 -6.85 -3.25
C PRO A 64 -2.50 -6.69 -2.77
N GLU A 65 -3.29 -7.74 -2.94
CA GLU A 65 -4.70 -7.71 -2.54
C GLU A 65 -4.86 -7.28 -1.09
N HIS A 66 -5.91 -6.50 -0.83
CA HIS A 66 -6.21 -5.96 0.49
C HIS A 66 -5.07 -5.12 1.09
N HIS A 67 -4.23 -4.45 0.28
CA HIS A 67 -3.27 -3.47 0.76
C HIS A 67 -3.64 -2.05 0.32
N ARG A 68 -3.07 -1.06 1.01
CA ARG A 68 -3.18 0.37 0.69
C ARG A 68 -1.87 1.08 0.99
N PHE A 69 -1.58 2.17 0.30
CA PHE A 69 -0.52 3.08 0.72
C PHE A 69 -0.89 3.76 2.05
N GLU A 70 0.11 4.15 2.82
CA GLU A 70 -0.07 5.11 3.92
C GLU A 70 -0.67 6.42 3.40
N LYS A 71 -0.14 6.89 2.27
CA LYS A 71 -0.59 8.10 1.58
C LYS A 71 -0.47 7.89 0.07
N GLU A 72 -1.58 7.98 -0.64
CA GLU A 72 -1.62 7.78 -2.10
C GLU A 72 -1.24 9.06 -2.86
N THR A 73 -1.38 10.23 -2.24
CA THR A 73 -1.06 11.52 -2.86
C THR A 73 -0.47 12.47 -1.82
N PHE A 74 0.66 13.09 -2.11
CA PHE A 74 1.33 14.03 -1.23
C PHE A 74 2.07 15.11 -2.01
N GLU A 75 2.34 16.23 -1.36
CA GLU A 75 3.11 17.33 -1.93
C GLU A 75 4.53 17.34 -1.38
N ILE A 76 5.47 17.73 -2.24
CA ILE A 76 6.86 18.00 -1.89
C ILE A 76 7.24 19.37 -2.45
N GLU A 77 8.19 20.05 -1.82
CA GLU A 77 8.76 21.30 -2.31
C GLU A 77 10.25 21.10 -2.53
N LEU A 78 10.71 21.31 -3.77
CA LEU A 78 12.11 21.14 -4.15
C LEU A 78 12.77 22.50 -4.29
N ARG A 79 13.89 22.70 -3.58
CA ARG A 79 14.79 23.84 -3.77
C ARG A 79 15.75 23.58 -4.94
N PRO A 80 16.35 24.62 -5.52
CA PRO A 80 17.39 24.46 -6.54
C PRO A 80 18.50 23.50 -6.11
N GLY A 81 18.69 22.43 -6.90
CA GLY A 81 19.71 21.40 -6.63
C GLY A 81 19.40 20.47 -5.46
N GLU A 82 18.22 20.55 -4.86
CA GLU A 82 17.85 19.69 -3.72
C GLU A 82 17.61 18.25 -4.16
N ARG A 83 18.16 17.32 -3.38
CA ARG A 83 17.84 15.90 -3.48
C ARG A 83 16.86 15.54 -2.35
N PHE A 84 15.65 15.16 -2.74
CA PHE A 84 14.62 14.69 -1.81
C PHE A 84 14.50 13.16 -1.88
N THR A 85 14.29 12.50 -0.74
CA THR A 85 14.07 11.06 -0.66
C THR A 85 13.01 10.76 0.39
N GLN A 86 11.98 10.02 0.00
CA GLN A 86 10.85 9.66 0.86
C GLN A 86 10.59 8.16 0.78
N LYS A 87 10.48 7.51 1.94
CA LYS A 87 10.01 6.13 2.04
C LYS A 87 8.48 6.11 2.05
N ILE A 88 7.88 5.20 1.28
CA ILE A 88 6.43 5.00 1.22
C ILE A 88 6.10 3.65 1.83
N TYR A 89 5.17 3.64 2.77
CA TYR A 89 4.71 2.42 3.43
C TYR A 89 3.39 1.93 2.84
N VAL A 90 3.23 0.61 2.84
CA VAL A 90 2.02 -0.08 2.40
C VAL A 90 1.51 -0.93 3.55
N PHE A 91 0.22 -0.81 3.85
CA PHE A 91 -0.43 -1.46 4.97
C PHE A 91 -1.58 -2.35 4.52
N PRO A 92 -1.81 -3.51 5.18
CA PRO A 92 -3.03 -4.27 4.99
C PRO A 92 -4.28 -3.46 5.34
N LYS A 93 -5.23 -3.39 4.41
CA LYS A 93 -6.58 -2.86 4.58
C LYS A 93 -7.41 -3.88 5.36
N LYS A 94 -7.39 -3.81 6.69
CA LYS A 94 -8.27 -4.63 7.54
C LYS A 94 -9.73 -4.28 7.22
N ARG A 95 -10.46 -5.22 6.60
CA ARG A 95 -11.92 -5.11 6.47
C ARG A 95 -12.52 -5.38 7.86
N ARG A 96 -13.24 -4.41 8.41
CA ARG A 96 -14.23 -4.75 9.44
C ARG A 96 -15.35 -5.51 8.73
N ILE A 97 -15.57 -6.75 9.10
CA ILE A 97 -16.78 -7.46 8.69
C ILE A 97 -17.87 -6.88 9.61
N GLN A 98 -18.75 -6.03 9.07
CA GLN A 98 -20.05 -5.83 9.71
C GLN A 98 -20.93 -6.93 9.15
N ILE A 99 -21.21 -7.92 9.99
CA ILE A 99 -22.33 -8.83 9.74
C ILE A 99 -23.56 -7.93 9.88
N LEU A 100 -24.19 -7.56 8.77
CA LEU A 100 -25.58 -7.15 8.83
C LEU A 100 -26.34 -8.47 8.98
N GLU A 101 -26.87 -8.74 10.17
CA GLU A 101 -27.87 -9.79 10.34
C GLU A 101 -29.05 -9.45 9.44
N GLU A 102 -29.07 -9.98 8.22
CA GLU A 102 -30.28 -10.04 7.41
C GLU A 102 -31.23 -11.01 8.11
N GLY A 103 -32.24 -10.43 8.76
CA GLY A 103 -33.56 -11.01 8.96
C GLY A 103 -33.58 -12.35 9.65
N GLY A 104 -33.72 -12.33 10.98
CA GLY A 104 -34.28 -13.46 11.71
C GLY A 104 -35.61 -13.87 11.07
N THR A 105 -35.62 -15.01 10.41
CA THR A 105 -36.89 -15.64 10.03
C THR A 105 -37.33 -16.44 11.25
N LEU A 106 -38.16 -15.82 12.10
CA LEU A 106 -39.10 -16.59 12.92
C LEU A 106 -40.03 -17.30 11.94
N ILE A 107 -39.78 -18.57 11.65
CA ILE A 107 -40.87 -19.49 11.35
C ILE A 107 -41.24 -20.20 12.64
N GLU A 108 -42.23 -19.60 13.31
CA GLU A 108 -43.07 -20.30 14.25
C GLU A 108 -43.99 -21.21 13.40
N GLU A 109 -43.71 -22.51 13.35
CA GLU A 109 -44.75 -23.49 12.97
C GLU A 109 -45.06 -24.42 14.14
N LYS A 110 -46.08 -23.96 14.85
CA LYS A 110 -47.06 -24.64 15.68
C LYS A 110 -47.10 -26.17 15.62
N ALA A 111 -47.05 -26.74 16.81
CA ALA A 111 -47.98 -27.71 17.38
C ALA A 111 -48.85 -28.54 16.40
N ARG A 112 -48.61 -29.85 16.39
CA ARG A 112 -49.60 -30.85 16.81
C ARG A 112 -48.94 -32.15 17.26
#